data_AF-A0A936JMX6-F1
#
_entry.id   AF-A0A936JMX6-F1
#
_cell.length_a   1.000
_cell.length_b   1.000
_cell.length_c   1.000
_cell.angle_alpha   90.00
_cell.angle_beta   90.00
_cell.angle_gamma   90.00
#
_symmetry.space_group_name_H-M   'P 1'
#
loop_
_entity.id
_entity.type
_entity.pdbx_description
1 polymer ?
#
loop_
_entity_poly.entity_id
_entity_poly.type
_entity_poly.pdbx_seq_one_letter_code
_entity_poly.pdbx_strand_id
1 'polypeptide(L)'
;MALVGCIVFGSAALGCATYHDDLMRARAHYDANQHEKALALFRVLEPDIDSLSTGEQAQYAYLRGMTDYRLAGSSLTSNVTGGAADPKKAYRTNARHWLAIAAAIEKETPGGLTPEEKTRLTESLDDLNKDVYGGAESLEEDVKKDEKKPADGAATPPADASAAAPPGAPAAPPGAPMPAAPPAGSPK
;
A
#
# COMPACT_ATOMS: atom_id res chain seq x y z
N MET A 1 -44.28 -13.78 52.35
CA MET A 1 -43.14 -12.86 52.52
C MET A 1 -42.32 -12.92 51.24
N ALA A 2 -42.33 -11.84 50.47
CA ALA A 2 -41.64 -11.71 49.20
C ALA A 2 -40.14 -11.44 49.44
N LEU A 3 -39.27 -12.15 48.73
CA LEU A 3 -37.86 -11.77 48.62
C LEU A 3 -37.59 -11.43 47.15
N VAL A 4 -37.54 -10.12 46.94
CA VAL A 4 -37.39 -9.40 45.69
C VAL A 4 -36.02 -9.73 45.09
N GLY A 5 -36.02 -10.21 43.85
CA GLY A 5 -34.83 -10.43 43.06
C GLY A 5 -34.21 -9.10 42.63
N CYS A 6 -32.97 -8.86 43.04
CA CYS A 6 -32.12 -7.82 42.46
C CYS A 6 -31.41 -8.39 41.24
N ILE A 7 -32.04 -8.28 40.08
CA ILE A 7 -31.32 -8.37 38.80
C ILE A 7 -30.46 -7.11 38.70
N VAL A 8 -29.17 -7.25 38.98
CA VAL A 8 -28.19 -6.22 38.63
C VAL A 8 -28.06 -6.24 37.11
N PHE A 9 -28.89 -5.42 36.45
CA PHE A 9 -28.75 -5.07 35.04
C PHE A 9 -27.48 -4.20 34.95
N GLY A 10 -26.33 -4.86 34.77
CA GLY A 10 -25.08 -4.18 34.46
C GLY A 10 -25.24 -3.47 33.12
N SER A 11 -25.30 -2.15 33.17
CA SER A 11 -25.36 -1.27 32.01
C SER A 11 -24.25 -1.63 31.03
N ALA A 12 -24.62 -2.34 29.96
CA ALA A 12 -23.78 -2.45 28.78
C ALA A 12 -23.65 -1.03 28.23
N ALA A 13 -22.52 -0.38 28.50
CA ALA A 13 -22.02 0.68 27.64
C ALA A 13 -21.73 0.03 26.28
N LEU A 14 -22.79 -0.17 25.49
CA LEU A 14 -22.70 -0.31 24.04
C LEU A 14 -22.27 1.07 23.55
N GLY A 15 -20.99 1.38 23.74
CA GLY A 15 -20.38 2.57 23.19
C GLY A 15 -20.60 2.53 21.70
N CYS A 16 -21.14 3.61 21.15
CA CYS A 16 -21.06 3.88 19.72
C CYS A 16 -19.57 3.94 19.38
N ALA A 17 -18.95 2.80 19.08
CA ALA A 17 -17.60 2.76 18.55
C ALA A 17 -17.69 3.44 17.19
N THR A 18 -17.12 4.65 17.10
CA THR A 18 -17.06 5.35 15.83
C THR A 18 -15.96 4.70 15.00
N TYR A 19 -16.09 4.70 13.66
CA TYR A 19 -15.04 4.21 12.76
C TYR A 19 -13.69 4.89 13.01
N HIS A 20 -13.73 6.16 13.45
CA HIS A 20 -12.58 6.90 13.95
C HIS A 20 -11.91 6.23 15.15
N ASP A 21 -12.68 5.81 16.16
CA ASP A 21 -12.15 5.15 17.36
C ASP A 21 -11.46 3.83 17.02
N ASP A 22 -12.02 3.07 16.07
CA ASP A 22 -11.42 1.81 15.60
C ASP A 22 -10.14 2.07 14.80
N LEU A 23 -10.09 3.13 13.98
CA LEU A 23 -8.87 3.57 13.31
C LEU A 23 -7.79 3.97 14.33
N MET A 24 -8.15 4.75 15.36
CA MET A 24 -7.22 5.17 16.41
C MET A 24 -6.72 3.97 17.23
N ARG A 25 -7.57 2.98 17.50
CA ARG A 25 -7.19 1.73 18.17
C ARG A 25 -6.23 0.91 17.30
N ALA A 26 -6.51 0.78 16.01
CA ALA A 26 -5.64 0.07 15.07
C ALA A 26 -4.26 0.75 14.95
N ARG A 27 -4.24 2.09 14.89
CA ARG A 27 -3.01 2.89 14.94
C ARG A 27 -2.20 2.62 16.20
N ALA A 28 -2.84 2.60 17.37
CA ALA A 28 -2.15 2.31 18.62
C ALA A 28 -1.46 0.93 18.60
N HIS A 29 -2.10 -0.09 18.01
CA HIS A 29 -1.45 -1.40 17.81
C HIS A 29 -0.30 -1.34 16.80
N TYR A 30 -0.44 -0.58 15.72
CA TYR A 30 0.64 -0.38 14.74
C TYR A 30 1.87 0.29 15.38
N ASP A 31 1.67 1.37 16.12
CA ASP A 31 2.73 2.12 16.81
C ASP A 31 3.42 1.27 17.89
N ALA A 32 2.67 0.35 18.51
CA ALA A 32 3.20 -0.65 19.45
C ALA A 32 3.91 -1.85 18.78
N ASN A 33 4.13 -1.82 17.46
CA ASN A 33 4.66 -2.93 16.64
C ASN A 33 3.85 -4.23 16.72
N GLN A 34 2.56 -4.15 17.08
CA GLN A 34 1.64 -5.29 17.13
C GLN A 34 0.90 -5.45 15.79
N HIS A 35 1.67 -5.65 14.72
CA HIS A 35 1.17 -5.60 13.33
C HIS A 35 0.05 -6.61 13.03
N GLU A 36 0.09 -7.81 13.61
CA GLU A 36 -0.99 -8.81 13.46
C GLU A 36 -2.32 -8.32 14.06
N LYS A 37 -2.26 -7.66 15.23
CA LYS A 37 -3.46 -7.12 15.88
C LYS A 37 -3.99 -5.91 15.15
N ALA A 38 -3.09 -5.03 14.70
CA ALA A 38 -3.44 -3.90 13.85
C ALA A 38 -4.14 -4.37 12.58
N LEU A 39 -3.58 -5.38 11.90
CA LEU A 39 -4.16 -5.99 10.69
C LEU A 39 -5.56 -6.55 10.94
N ALA A 40 -5.78 -7.24 12.07
CA ALA A 40 -7.09 -7.76 12.41
C ALA A 40 -8.13 -6.63 12.53
N LEU A 41 -7.78 -5.51 13.17
CA LEU A 41 -8.68 -4.35 13.25
C LEU A 41 -8.89 -3.68 11.90
N PHE A 42 -7.84 -3.51 11.09
CA PHE A 42 -7.99 -2.90 9.76
C PHE A 42 -8.89 -3.72 8.83
N ARG A 43 -8.90 -5.06 8.94
CA ARG A 43 -9.81 -5.94 8.20
C ARG A 43 -11.26 -5.81 8.64
N VAL A 44 -11.50 -5.52 9.92
CA VAL A 44 -12.86 -5.24 10.41
C VAL A 44 -13.36 -3.91 9.88
N LEU A 45 -12.47 -2.91 9.78
CA LEU A 45 -12.79 -1.57 9.29
C LEU A 45 -12.95 -1.51 7.75
N GLU A 46 -12.38 -2.49 7.03
CA GLU A 46 -12.29 -2.49 5.55
C GLU A 46 -13.63 -2.32 4.80
N PRO A 47 -14.74 -2.94 5.22
CA PRO A 47 -16.02 -2.77 4.54
C PRO A 47 -16.61 -1.34 4.64
N ASP A 48 -16.23 -0.59 5.68
CA ASP A 48 -16.83 0.69 6.06
C ASP A 48 -15.84 1.86 5.98
N ILE A 49 -14.76 1.73 5.20
CA ILE A 49 -13.74 2.78 5.02
C ILE A 49 -14.36 4.08 4.47
N ASP A 50 -15.41 3.98 3.66
CA ASP A 50 -16.11 5.14 3.09
C ASP A 50 -16.82 6.01 4.13
N SER A 51 -17.03 5.48 5.33
CA SER A 51 -17.58 6.22 6.48
C SER A 51 -16.53 7.10 7.18
N LEU A 52 -15.24 6.92 6.87
CA LEU A 52 -14.16 7.79 7.35
C LEU A 52 -14.08 9.06 6.51
N SER A 53 -13.59 10.16 7.10
CA SER A 53 -13.23 11.35 6.32
C SER A 53 -12.09 11.06 5.36
N THR A 54 -11.93 11.86 4.30
CA THR A 54 -10.88 11.62 3.28
C THR A 54 -9.47 11.58 3.88
N GLY A 55 -9.17 12.44 4.88
CA GLY A 55 -7.89 12.40 5.58
C GLY A 55 -7.69 11.11 6.41
N GLU A 56 -8.74 10.60 7.02
CA GLU A 56 -8.72 9.33 7.74
C GLU A 56 -8.65 8.13 6.81
N GLN A 57 -9.25 8.20 5.63
CA GLN A 57 -9.08 7.18 4.58
C GLN A 57 -7.61 7.12 4.12
N ALA A 58 -6.94 8.27 3.98
CA ALA A 58 -5.50 8.31 3.70
C ALA A 58 -4.68 7.66 4.82
N GLN A 59 -4.98 7.97 6.09
CA GLN A 59 -4.32 7.34 7.24
C GLN A 59 -4.58 5.84 7.30
N TYR A 60 -5.83 5.41 7.10
CA TYR A 60 -6.21 4.01 7.04
C TYR A 60 -5.38 3.28 5.98
N ALA A 61 -5.39 3.76 4.73
CA ALA A 61 -4.70 3.13 3.62
C ALA A 61 -3.18 3.07 3.86
N TYR A 62 -2.60 4.15 4.40
CA TYR A 62 -1.18 4.18 4.77
C TYR A 62 -0.86 3.15 5.85
N LEU A 63 -1.60 3.14 6.97
CA LEU A 63 -1.34 2.22 8.08
C LEU A 63 -1.60 0.76 7.70
N ARG A 64 -2.68 0.49 6.95
CA ARG A 64 -3.01 -0.84 6.40
C ARG A 64 -1.88 -1.35 5.50
N GLY A 65 -1.39 -0.51 4.59
CA GLY A 65 -0.30 -0.84 3.68
C GLY A 65 1.05 -1.03 4.39
N MET A 66 1.40 -0.14 5.33
CA MET A 66 2.62 -0.26 6.13
C MET A 66 2.59 -1.49 7.05
N THR A 67 1.41 -1.88 7.53
CA THR A 67 1.23 -3.11 8.31
C THR A 67 1.56 -4.33 7.46
N ASP A 68 0.99 -4.45 6.27
CA ASP A 68 1.32 -5.55 5.35
C ASP A 68 2.81 -5.53 4.96
N TYR A 69 3.37 -4.33 4.70
CA TYR A 69 4.78 -4.17 4.34
C TYR A 69 5.70 -4.74 5.43
N ARG A 70 5.41 -4.45 6.70
CA ARG A 70 6.18 -4.97 7.84
C ARG A 70 5.99 -6.47 8.04
N LEU A 71 4.77 -6.97 7.85
CA LEU A 71 4.49 -8.41 7.96
C LEU A 71 5.18 -9.21 6.87
N ALA A 72 5.30 -8.69 5.65
CA ALA A 72 6.07 -9.32 4.58
C ALA A 72 7.56 -9.52 4.90
N GLY A 73 8.14 -8.67 5.77
CA GLY A 73 9.52 -8.80 6.24
C GLY A 73 9.67 -9.73 7.44
N SER A 74 8.57 -10.15 8.07
CA SER A 74 8.59 -10.94 9.31
C SER A 74 8.84 -12.42 9.02
N SER A 75 9.68 -13.05 9.85
CA SER A 75 9.98 -14.50 9.78
C SER A 75 8.76 -15.39 9.95
N LEU A 76 7.68 -14.88 10.55
CA LEU A 76 6.39 -15.57 10.65
C LEU A 76 5.83 -15.95 9.28
N THR A 77 6.09 -15.15 8.25
CA THR A 77 5.63 -15.43 6.88
C THR A 77 6.49 -16.45 6.15
N SER A 78 7.73 -16.69 6.61
CA SER A 78 8.71 -17.58 5.98
C SER A 78 8.55 -19.07 6.35
N ASN A 79 7.82 -19.38 7.42
CA ASN A 79 7.70 -20.75 7.96
C ASN A 79 6.39 -21.47 7.58
N VAL A 80 5.58 -20.92 6.68
CA VAL A 80 4.36 -21.59 6.19
C VAL A 80 4.75 -22.57 5.07
N THR A 81 5.21 -23.76 5.45
CA THR A 81 5.48 -24.88 4.55
C THR A 81 4.16 -25.56 4.17
N GLY A 82 3.53 -25.10 3.08
CA GLY A 82 2.29 -25.74 2.64
C GLY A 82 1.67 -25.18 1.37
N GLY A 83 2.30 -25.38 0.22
CA GLY A 83 1.69 -25.58 -1.12
C GLY A 83 0.72 -24.54 -1.70
N ALA A 84 0.32 -23.51 -0.98
CA ALA A 84 -0.60 -22.46 -1.40
C ALA A 84 0.07 -21.11 -1.16
N ALA A 85 0.09 -20.27 -2.21
CA ALA A 85 0.55 -18.87 -2.29
C ALA A 85 1.57 -18.41 -1.23
N ASP A 86 2.79 -18.07 -1.68
CA ASP A 86 3.83 -17.46 -0.84
C ASP A 86 3.26 -16.28 -0.01
N PRO A 87 3.11 -16.42 1.32
CA PRO A 87 2.45 -15.42 2.16
C PRO A 87 3.14 -14.07 2.07
N LYS A 88 4.48 -14.07 1.93
CA LYS A 88 5.26 -12.85 1.77
C LYS A 88 4.85 -12.09 0.51
N LYS A 89 4.68 -12.79 -0.61
CA LYS A 89 4.24 -12.17 -1.87
C LYS A 89 2.83 -11.59 -1.74
N ALA A 90 1.92 -12.27 -1.04
CA ALA A 90 0.58 -11.76 -0.79
C ALA A 90 0.60 -10.47 0.03
N TYR A 91 1.37 -10.43 1.13
CA TYR A 91 1.54 -9.22 1.93
C TYR A 91 2.17 -8.08 1.14
N ARG A 92 3.23 -8.32 0.36
CA ARG A 92 3.84 -7.26 -0.48
C ARG A 92 2.87 -6.71 -1.53
N THR A 93 2.04 -7.57 -2.12
CA THR A 93 1.03 -7.15 -3.09
C THR A 93 -0.02 -6.25 -2.44
N ASN A 94 -0.53 -6.64 -1.26
CA ASN A 94 -1.50 -5.83 -0.52
C ASN A 94 -0.88 -4.52 -0.02
N ALA A 95 0.37 -4.55 0.47
CA ALA A 95 1.10 -3.37 0.87
C ALA A 95 1.16 -2.35 -0.27
N ARG A 96 1.58 -2.78 -1.46
CA ARG A 96 1.67 -1.90 -2.64
C ARG A 96 0.31 -1.31 -3.01
N HIS A 97 -0.75 -2.10 -2.97
CA HIS A 97 -2.10 -1.65 -3.28
C HIS A 97 -2.55 -0.53 -2.32
N TRP A 98 -2.49 -0.77 -1.01
CA TRP A 98 -2.97 0.18 -0.02
C TRP A 98 -2.08 1.43 0.08
N LEU A 99 -0.76 1.28 -0.06
CA LEU A 99 0.14 2.43 -0.11
C LEU A 99 -0.10 3.28 -1.38
N ALA A 100 -0.39 2.66 -2.53
CA ALA A 100 -0.75 3.41 -3.73
C ALA A 100 -2.06 4.20 -3.56
N ILE A 101 -3.06 3.62 -2.87
CA ILE A 101 -4.29 4.34 -2.51
C ILE A 101 -3.98 5.52 -1.59
N ALA A 102 -3.17 5.33 -0.54
CA ALA A 102 -2.78 6.40 0.37
C ALA A 102 -2.08 7.56 -0.38
N ALA A 103 -1.17 7.22 -1.29
CA ALA A 103 -0.47 8.20 -2.12
C ALA A 103 -1.41 8.96 -3.06
N ALA A 104 -2.42 8.28 -3.63
CA ALA A 104 -3.43 8.92 -4.47
C ALA A 104 -4.29 9.90 -3.66
N ILE A 105 -4.79 9.49 -2.50
CA ILE A 105 -5.61 10.35 -1.64
C ILE A 105 -4.82 11.57 -1.15
N GLU A 106 -3.58 11.38 -0.69
CA GLU A 106 -2.74 12.50 -0.22
C GLU A 106 -2.39 13.49 -1.34
N LYS A 107 -2.31 13.03 -2.59
CA LYS A 107 -2.11 13.89 -3.76
C LYS A 107 -3.35 14.73 -4.07
N GLU A 108 -4.55 14.17 -3.93
CA GLU A 108 -5.82 14.85 -4.21
C GLU A 108 -6.24 15.77 -3.05
N THR A 109 -6.07 15.32 -1.82
CA THR A 109 -6.45 16.03 -0.59
C THR A 109 -5.28 15.98 0.40
N PRO A 110 -4.37 16.96 0.36
CA PRO A 110 -3.21 16.96 1.24
C PRO A 110 -3.61 17.22 2.70
N GLY A 111 -2.90 16.58 3.62
CA GLY A 111 -3.04 16.78 5.06
C GLY A 111 -3.57 15.58 5.84
N GLY A 112 -3.81 14.44 5.19
CA GLY A 112 -4.13 13.19 5.88
C GLY A 112 -2.92 12.57 6.57
N LEU A 113 -1.74 12.70 5.95
CA LEU A 113 -0.48 12.12 6.43
C LEU A 113 0.48 13.18 6.98
N THR A 114 1.27 12.82 8.01
CA THR A 114 2.38 13.67 8.46
C THR A 114 3.53 13.69 7.43
N PRO A 115 4.42 14.70 7.44
CA PRO A 115 5.57 14.73 6.54
C PRO A 115 6.43 13.46 6.60
N GLU A 116 6.65 12.92 7.81
CA GLU A 116 7.43 11.71 8.03
C GLU A 116 6.74 10.46 7.46
N GLU A 117 5.41 10.40 7.55
CA GLU A 117 4.61 9.34 6.94
C GLU A 117 4.67 9.39 5.42
N LYS A 118 4.65 10.58 4.81
CA LYS A 118 4.78 10.75 3.35
C LYS A 118 6.15 10.31 2.84
N THR A 119 7.22 10.62 3.57
CA THR A 119 8.57 10.13 3.23
C THR A 119 8.60 8.61 3.27
N ARG A 120 8.15 7.99 4.37
CA ARG A 120 8.11 6.53 4.51
C ARG A 120 7.22 5.86 3.47
N LEU A 121 6.09 6.49 3.12
CA LEU A 121 5.17 6.02 2.09
C LEU A 121 5.88 5.94 0.73
N THR A 122 6.61 6.99 0.36
CA THR A 122 7.35 7.07 -0.91
C THR A 122 8.46 6.02 -0.95
N GLU A 123 9.28 5.94 0.11
CA GLU A 123 10.36 4.95 0.22
C GLU A 123 9.85 3.51 0.15
N SER A 124 8.73 3.22 0.81
CA SER A 124 8.14 1.87 0.83
C SER A 124 7.54 1.51 -0.53
N LEU A 125 6.91 2.47 -1.23
CA LEU A 125 6.44 2.26 -2.60
C LEU A 125 7.60 2.02 -3.57
N ASP A 126 8.71 2.75 -3.42
CA ASP A 126 9.91 2.54 -4.25
C ASP A 126 10.52 1.16 -4.03
N ASP A 127 10.62 0.69 -2.77
CA ASP A 127 11.04 -0.68 -2.45
C ASP A 127 10.11 -1.72 -3.10
N LEU A 128 8.79 -1.58 -2.91
CA LEU A 128 7.80 -2.52 -3.43
C LEU A 128 7.75 -2.54 -4.97
N ASN A 129 8.01 -1.40 -5.62
CA ASN A 129 8.05 -1.30 -7.07
C ASN A 129 9.29 -1.95 -7.68
N LYS A 130 10.43 -1.96 -6.97
CA LYS A 130 11.64 -2.67 -7.43
C LYS A 130 11.40 -4.17 -7.62
N ASP A 131 10.59 -4.80 -6.77
CA ASP A 131 10.28 -6.22 -6.94
C ASP A 131 9.44 -6.53 -8.18
N VAL A 132 8.63 -5.57 -8.65
CA VAL A 132 7.76 -5.75 -9.81
C VAL A 132 8.49 -5.38 -11.10
N TYR A 133 9.29 -4.32 -11.07
CA TYR A 133 9.93 -3.76 -12.27
C TYR A 133 11.44 -4.02 -12.36
N GLY A 134 12.12 -4.32 -11.26
CA GLY A 134 13.56 -4.53 -11.17
C GLY A 134 14.05 -5.95 -11.51
N GLY A 135 13.16 -6.83 -11.99
CA GLY A 135 13.55 -8.18 -12.43
C GLY A 135 14.49 -8.21 -13.64
N ALA A 136 14.68 -7.10 -14.34
CA ALA A 136 15.63 -6.99 -15.45
C ALA A 136 17.08 -6.81 -14.97
N GLU A 137 17.30 -6.03 -13.89
CA GLU A 137 18.63 -5.74 -13.36
C GLU A 137 19.26 -6.98 -12.66
N SER A 138 18.44 -7.84 -12.04
CA SER A 138 18.93 -9.05 -11.35
C SER A 138 19.39 -10.16 -12.29
N LEU A 139 18.97 -10.17 -13.56
CA LEU A 139 19.44 -11.14 -14.54
C LEU A 139 20.85 -10.80 -15.07
N GLU A 140 21.29 -9.54 -14.96
CA GLU A 140 22.61 -9.11 -15.45
C GLU A 140 23.74 -9.35 -14.43
N GLU A 141 23.43 -9.52 -13.14
CA GLU A 141 24.42 -9.88 -12.11
C GLU A 141 24.69 -11.39 -12.03
N ASP A 142 23.70 -12.25 -12.32
CA ASP A 142 23.92 -13.70 -12.35
C ASP A 142 24.67 -14.17 -13.61
N VAL A 143 24.60 -13.45 -14.73
CA VAL A 143 25.33 -13.81 -15.97
C VAL A 143 26.85 -13.55 -15.87
N LYS A 144 27.31 -12.69 -14.94
CA LYS A 144 28.74 -12.34 -14.82
C LYS A 144 29.55 -13.29 -13.93
N LYS A 145 28.96 -14.35 -13.36
CA LYS A 145 29.67 -15.24 -12.42
C LYS A 145 30.20 -16.54 -13.03
N ASP A 146 29.85 -16.88 -14.28
CA ASP A 146 30.26 -18.16 -14.88
C ASP A 146 31.30 -18.08 -16.03
N GLU A 147 31.78 -16.90 -16.42
CA GLU A 147 32.81 -16.81 -17.48
C GLU A 147 34.10 -16.12 -17.06
N LYS A 148 35.07 -16.93 -16.58
CA LYS A 148 36.48 -16.72 -16.95
C LYS A 148 37.29 -18.02 -16.99
N LYS A 149 37.10 -18.77 -18.08
CA LYS A 149 38.15 -19.60 -18.70
C LYS A 149 38.79 -18.77 -19.83
N PRO A 150 40.12 -18.65 -19.94
CA PRO A 150 40.72 -17.93 -21.05
C PRO A 150 40.95 -18.81 -22.29
N ALA A 151 40.64 -18.20 -23.43
CA ALA A 151 41.33 -18.20 -24.73
C ALA A 151 41.39 -19.54 -25.53
N ASP A 152 41.33 -19.58 -26.86
CA ASP A 152 41.70 -18.63 -27.92
C ASP A 152 40.88 -18.90 -29.20
N GLY A 153 40.77 -17.92 -30.11
CA GLY A 153 40.52 -18.25 -31.53
C GLY A 153 39.73 -17.24 -32.39
N ALA A 154 40.39 -16.13 -32.73
CA ALA A 154 40.41 -15.41 -34.02
C ALA A 154 39.18 -15.35 -35.00
N ALA A 155 38.94 -14.09 -35.44
CA ALA A 155 38.85 -13.61 -36.83
C ALA A 155 37.50 -13.04 -37.35
N THR A 156 37.40 -11.70 -37.25
CA THR A 156 37.06 -10.65 -38.27
C THR A 156 35.76 -10.68 -39.14
N PRO A 157 35.27 -9.48 -39.57
CA PRO A 157 33.86 -9.17 -39.85
C PRO A 157 33.53 -9.08 -41.37
N PRO A 158 32.28 -8.73 -41.71
CA PRO A 158 32.13 -7.48 -42.47
C PRO A 158 30.94 -6.60 -42.02
N ALA A 159 31.10 -5.32 -42.32
CA ALA A 159 30.10 -4.27 -42.25
C ALA A 159 29.00 -4.43 -43.31
N ASP A 160 27.78 -3.97 -43.00
CA ASP A 160 27.11 -2.99 -43.86
C ASP A 160 26.05 -2.21 -43.09
N ALA A 161 25.86 -0.97 -43.52
CA ALA A 161 25.03 0.06 -42.91
C ALA A 161 23.55 -0.10 -43.28
N SER A 162 22.63 0.37 -42.42
CA SER A 162 21.47 1.12 -42.90
C SER A 162 20.83 1.93 -41.79
N ALA A 163 20.74 3.23 -42.04
CA ALA A 163 19.97 4.20 -41.29
C ALA A 163 18.45 3.93 -41.37
N ALA A 164 17.71 4.27 -40.32
CA ALA A 164 16.38 4.88 -40.40
C ALA A 164 15.98 5.46 -39.04
N ALA A 165 15.76 6.77 -39.03
CA ALA A 165 15.22 7.55 -37.92
C ALA A 165 13.70 7.28 -37.73
N PRO A 166 13.10 7.70 -36.60
CA PRO A 166 11.77 7.27 -36.17
C PRO A 166 10.66 8.16 -36.75
N PRO A 167 9.43 7.62 -36.87
CA PRO A 167 8.25 8.49 -36.84
C PRO A 167 7.19 8.00 -35.85
N GLY A 168 6.61 8.96 -35.13
CA GLY A 168 5.17 8.94 -34.88
C GLY A 168 4.71 8.76 -33.43
N ALA A 169 4.84 9.80 -32.62
CA ALA A 169 3.79 10.13 -31.66
C ALA A 169 2.55 10.65 -32.44
N PRO A 170 1.35 10.16 -32.11
CA PRO A 170 0.26 11.05 -31.69
C PRO A 170 -0.61 10.37 -30.61
N ALA A 171 -1.50 11.00 -29.85
CA ALA A 171 -1.81 12.37 -29.50
C ALA A 171 -2.73 12.23 -28.27
N ALA A 172 -2.63 13.18 -27.34
CA ALA A 172 -3.53 13.25 -26.19
C ALA A 172 -4.98 13.53 -26.64
N PRO A 173 -6.00 12.92 -26.03
CA PRO A 173 -7.37 13.40 -26.16
C PRO A 173 -7.62 14.65 -25.29
N PRO A 174 -8.52 15.55 -25.73
CA PRO A 174 -8.80 16.83 -25.11
C PRO A 174 -9.63 16.72 -23.82
N GLY A 175 -9.48 17.73 -22.97
CA GLY A 175 -10.04 17.81 -21.63
C GLY A 175 -11.56 17.65 -21.53
N ALA A 176 -11.97 16.99 -20.46
CA ALA A 176 -13.34 17.01 -19.98
C ALA A 176 -13.55 18.27 -19.11
N PRO A 177 -14.68 18.99 -19.28
CA PRO A 177 -15.01 20.16 -18.49
C PRO A 177 -15.37 19.80 -17.04
N MET A 178 -14.87 20.60 -16.09
CA MET A 178 -15.21 20.53 -14.67
C MET A 178 -16.71 20.77 -14.46
N PRO A 179 -17.38 20.02 -13.57
CA PRO A 179 -18.71 20.38 -13.10
C PRO A 179 -18.65 21.63 -12.19
N ALA A 180 -19.64 22.50 -12.41
CA ALA A 180 -19.80 23.81 -11.79
C ALA A 180 -19.96 23.76 -10.26
N ALA A 181 -19.36 24.74 -9.59
CA ALA A 181 -19.55 25.01 -8.17
C ALA A 181 -21.00 25.43 -7.86
N PRO A 182 -21.60 24.98 -6.75
CA PRO A 182 -22.89 25.46 -6.29
C PRO A 182 -22.78 26.90 -5.73
N PRO A 183 -23.84 27.73 -5.88
CA PRO A 183 -23.81 29.13 -5.48
C PRO A 183 -23.80 29.32 -3.96
N ALA A 184 -22.99 30.28 -3.51
CA ALA A 184 -22.92 30.78 -2.15
C ALA A 184 -24.28 31.38 -1.72
N GLY A 185 -24.98 30.68 -0.83
CA GLY A 185 -26.11 31.22 -0.09
C GLY A 185 -25.63 32.17 1.00
N SER A 186 -25.98 33.45 0.84
CA SER A 186 -25.73 34.53 1.82
C SER A 186 -26.71 34.48 3.00
N PRO A 187 -26.36 35.10 4.15
CA PRO A 187 -27.08 34.97 5.41
C PRO A 187 -28.34 35.84 5.47
N LYS A 188 -29.27 35.44 6.35
CA LYS A 188 -30.29 36.31 6.95
C LYS A 188 -30.16 36.25 8.46
#